data_AF-A0A9P5N445-F1
#
_entry.id   AF-A0A9P5N445-F1
#
_cell.length_a   1.000
_cell.length_b   1.000
_cell.length_c   1.000
_cell.angle_alpha   90.00
_cell.angle_beta   90.00
_cell.angle_gamma   90.00
#
_symmetry.space_group_name_H-M   'P 1'
#
loop_
_entity.id
_entity.type
_entity.pdbx_description
1 polymer ?
#
loop_
_entity_poly.entity_id
_entity_poly.type
_entity_poly.pdbx_seq_one_letter_code
_entity_poly.pdbx_strand_id
1 'polypeptide(L)'
;MLLYNHIDILNVLNPSFRRSTKARFQARDYHKRMEDARHLSKYVFPREYGLATVFASAAKAHKYSDFADREDEIKKARPLRSPKRVKSALQLVDKMIGRHGRCSYRTLRDIACPSKVKRPKQEAPLDSSIILVCPFTQF
;
A
#
# COMPACT_ATOMS: atom_id res chain seq x y z
N MET A 1 18.43 -13.56 5.53
CA MET A 1 17.85 -12.21 5.42
C MET A 1 16.49 -12.34 4.77
N LEU A 2 15.40 -12.11 5.52
CA LEU A 2 14.07 -12.10 4.93
C LEU A 2 14.00 -10.90 3.99
N LEU A 3 14.04 -11.15 2.69
CA LEU A 3 13.65 -10.18 1.68
C LEU A 3 12.16 -9.92 1.90
N TYR A 4 11.84 -8.96 2.78
CA TYR A 4 10.51 -8.40 2.91
C TYR A 4 10.23 -7.64 1.61
N ASN A 5 9.78 -8.37 0.60
CA ASN A 5 9.05 -7.81 -0.52
C ASN A 5 7.73 -7.32 0.08
N HIS A 6 7.76 -6.14 0.71
CA HIS A 6 6.56 -5.53 1.27
C HIS A 6 5.67 -5.13 0.09
N ILE A 7 4.75 -6.03 -0.27
CA ILE A 7 3.78 -5.82 -1.34
C ILE A 7 2.77 -4.81 -0.82
N ASP A 8 2.92 -3.56 -1.24
CA ASP A 8 1.90 -2.54 -1.01
C ASP A 8 0.71 -2.82 -1.93
N ILE A 9 -0.42 -3.20 -1.33
CA ILE A 9 -1.66 -3.50 -2.05
C ILE A 9 -2.11 -2.34 -2.96
N LEU A 10 -1.81 -1.09 -2.59
CA LEU A 10 -2.14 0.06 -3.44
C LEU A 10 -1.32 0.05 -4.73
N ASN A 11 -0.06 -0.38 -4.66
CA ASN A 11 0.81 -0.52 -5.83
C ASN A 11 0.44 -1.72 -6.70
N VAL A 12 -0.11 -2.79 -6.11
CA VAL A 12 -0.69 -3.91 -6.85
C VAL A 12 -1.92 -3.45 -7.66
N LEU A 13 -2.80 -2.67 -7.03
CA LEU A 13 -4.04 -2.19 -7.65
C LEU A 13 -3.79 -1.03 -8.64
N ASN A 14 -2.88 -0.10 -8.34
CA ASN A 14 -2.62 1.06 -9.17
C ASN A 14 -1.19 1.60 -8.97
N PRO A 15 -0.17 1.06 -9.67
CA PRO A 15 1.23 1.37 -9.38
C PRO A 15 1.56 2.85 -9.59
N SER A 16 2.08 3.51 -8.55
CA SER A 16 2.42 4.95 -8.59
C SER A 16 3.76 5.27 -9.27
N PHE A 17 4.64 4.26 -9.41
CA PHE A 17 6.03 4.46 -9.88
C PHE A 17 6.25 4.19 -11.37
N ARG A 18 5.20 3.86 -12.15
CA ARG A 18 5.39 3.63 -13.58
C ARG A 18 5.70 4.96 -14.28
N ARG A 19 6.96 5.10 -14.70
CA ARG A 19 7.43 6.10 -15.66
C ARG A 19 6.60 5.97 -16.93
N SER A 20 5.58 6.79 -17.06
CA SER A 20 4.81 6.87 -18.29
C SER A 20 5.57 7.70 -19.30
N THR A 21 6.30 7.04 -20.20
CA THR A 21 6.26 7.45 -21.60
C THR A 21 4.99 6.84 -22.18
N LYS A 22 3.88 7.59 -22.17
CA LYS A 22 2.61 7.26 -22.87
C LYS A 22 1.69 6.18 -22.27
N ALA A 23 1.72 5.88 -20.97
CA ALA A 23 0.58 5.26 -20.30
C ALA A 23 -0.60 6.25 -20.30
N ARG A 24 -1.44 6.14 -21.32
CA ARG A 24 -2.74 6.77 -21.44
C ARG A 24 -3.49 6.62 -20.11
N PHE A 25 -4.02 7.72 -19.62
CA PHE A 25 -5.14 7.73 -18.68
C PHE A 25 -6.33 7.07 -19.37
N GLN A 26 -6.29 5.74 -19.54
CA GLN A 26 -7.46 5.00 -19.97
C GLN A 26 -8.43 5.08 -18.80
N ALA A 27 -9.63 5.60 -19.06
CA ALA A 27 -10.71 5.54 -18.09
C ALA A 27 -10.86 4.08 -17.67
N ARG A 28 -10.43 3.76 -16.45
CA ARG A 28 -10.55 2.39 -15.92
C ARG A 28 -12.03 2.05 -15.92
N ASP A 29 -12.37 0.86 -16.41
CA ASP A 29 -13.73 0.33 -16.37
C ASP A 29 -14.31 0.51 -14.95
N TYR A 30 -15.52 1.06 -14.88
CA TYR A 30 -16.24 1.27 -13.64
C TYR A 30 -16.38 -0.03 -12.84
N HIS A 31 -16.65 -1.15 -13.50
CA HIS A 31 -16.77 -2.45 -12.82
C HIS A 31 -15.47 -2.85 -12.13
N LYS A 32 -14.35 -2.77 -12.85
CA LYS A 32 -13.03 -3.07 -12.32
C LYS A 32 -12.64 -2.13 -11.17
N ARG A 33 -12.91 -0.84 -11.27
CA ARG A 33 -12.65 0.12 -10.19
C ARG A 33 -13.39 -0.23 -8.91
N MET A 34 -14.66 -0.61 -9.04
CA MET A 34 -15.47 -1.00 -7.90
C MET A 34 -15.04 -2.37 -7.34
N GLU A 35 -14.54 -3.29 -8.16
CA GLU A 35 -13.89 -4.52 -7.69
C GLU A 35 -12.62 -4.25 -6.91
N ASP A 36 -11.71 -3.43 -7.45
CA ASP A 36 -10.48 -3.00 -6.80
C ASP A 36 -10.80 -2.33 -5.44
N ALA A 37 -11.83 -1.47 -5.40
CA ALA A 37 -12.27 -0.81 -4.18
C ALA A 37 -12.85 -1.79 -3.15
N ARG A 38 -13.64 -2.78 -3.59
CA ARG A 38 -14.16 -3.85 -2.72
C ARG A 38 -13.06 -4.77 -2.20
N HIS A 39 -12.01 -4.96 -2.97
CA HIS A 39 -10.85 -5.75 -2.57
C HIS A 39 -10.03 -4.99 -1.52
N LEU A 40 -9.68 -3.74 -1.81
CA LEU A 40 -8.96 -2.87 -0.89
C LEU A 40 -9.71 -2.62 0.43
N SER A 41 -11.04 -2.54 0.38
CA SER A 41 -11.83 -2.35 1.61
C SER A 41 -11.71 -3.53 2.58
N LYS A 42 -11.32 -4.73 2.12
CA LYS A 42 -11.03 -5.88 3.00
C LYS A 42 -9.72 -5.68 3.78
N TYR A 43 -8.75 -4.99 3.19
CA TYR A 43 -7.51 -4.60 3.87
C TYR A 43 -7.74 -3.48 4.89
N VAL A 44 -8.57 -2.50 4.55
CA VAL A 44 -8.84 -1.34 5.42
C VAL A 44 -9.82 -1.65 6.55
N PHE A 45 -10.87 -2.44 6.26
CA PHE A 45 -11.93 -2.78 7.21
C PHE A 45 -12.06 -4.28 7.48
N PRO A 46 -10.96 -5.01 7.79
CA PRO A 46 -10.97 -6.46 7.89
C PRO A 46 -12.04 -7.02 8.83
N ARG A 47 -12.27 -6.34 9.96
CA ARG A 47 -13.27 -6.74 10.96
C ARG A 47 -14.71 -6.79 10.40
N GLU A 48 -15.07 -5.85 9.54
CA GLU A 48 -16.42 -5.82 8.95
C GLU A 48 -16.65 -6.99 7.97
N TYR A 49 -15.56 -7.55 7.45
CA TYR A 49 -15.56 -8.74 6.59
C TYR A 49 -15.31 -10.04 7.37
N GLY A 50 -15.30 -9.99 8.71
CA GLY A 50 -15.00 -11.16 9.54
C GLY A 50 -13.57 -11.68 9.39
N LEU A 51 -12.66 -10.88 8.82
CA LEU A 51 -11.24 -11.20 8.73
C LEU A 51 -10.58 -10.95 10.09
N ALA A 52 -9.49 -11.67 10.37
CA ALA A 52 -8.77 -11.54 11.62
C ALA A 52 -8.28 -10.09 11.81
N THR A 53 -8.08 -9.64 13.04
CA THR A 53 -7.39 -8.35 13.25
C THR A 53 -6.50 -8.48 14.46
N VAL A 54 -5.51 -7.58 14.58
CA VAL A 54 -4.70 -7.48 15.80
C VAL A 54 -5.60 -7.34 17.04
N PHE A 55 -6.74 -6.66 16.90
CA PHE A 55 -7.68 -6.38 17.99
C PHE A 55 -8.75 -7.46 18.20
N ALA A 56 -8.96 -8.38 17.25
CA ALA A 56 -9.98 -9.43 17.32
C ALA A 56 -9.38 -10.83 17.51
N SER A 57 -8.09 -10.99 17.20
CA SER A 57 -7.38 -12.22 17.48
C SER A 57 -7.16 -12.31 18.99
N ALA A 58 -7.90 -13.20 19.66
CA ALA A 58 -7.60 -13.62 21.03
C ALA A 58 -6.25 -14.37 21.13
N ALA A 59 -5.38 -14.27 20.12
CA ALA A 59 -4.10 -14.92 20.07
C ALA A 59 -3.14 -14.26 21.05
N LYS A 60 -2.74 -15.09 22.01
CA LYS A 60 -1.55 -15.05 22.87
C LYS A 60 -0.50 -14.07 22.35
N ALA A 61 -0.07 -13.15 23.22
CA ALA A 61 0.85 -12.02 23.04
C ALA A 61 2.23 -12.31 22.38
N HIS A 62 2.45 -13.50 21.82
CA HIS A 62 3.75 -13.98 21.34
C HIS A 62 3.78 -14.33 19.85
N LYS A 63 2.66 -14.23 19.12
CA LYS A 63 2.66 -14.46 17.66
C LYS A 63 1.61 -13.60 16.94
N TYR A 64 1.97 -12.37 16.64
CA TYR A 64 1.18 -11.55 15.70
C TYR A 64 1.38 -12.12 14.29
N SER A 65 0.29 -12.44 13.61
CA SER A 65 0.32 -12.75 12.18
C SER A 65 0.72 -11.50 11.40
N ASP A 66 1.49 -11.69 10.33
CA ASP A 66 1.75 -10.61 9.38
C ASP A 66 0.43 -10.25 8.69
N PHE A 67 -0.11 -9.07 9.00
CA PHE A 67 -1.34 -8.56 8.41
C PHE A 67 -1.08 -7.68 7.17
N ALA A 68 0.18 -7.57 6.72
CA ALA A 68 0.52 -6.83 5.52
C ALA A 68 0.06 -7.58 4.25
N ASP A 69 0.28 -8.90 4.20
CA ASP A 69 -0.26 -9.76 3.13
C ASP A 69 -1.41 -10.62 3.66
N ARG A 70 -2.60 -10.39 3.10
CA ARG A 70 -3.85 -11.07 3.48
C ARG A 70 -4.56 -11.66 2.27
N GLU A 71 -3.88 -11.75 1.12
CA GLU A 71 -4.48 -12.24 -0.12
C GLU A 71 -5.04 -13.65 0.05
N ASP A 72 -4.29 -14.52 0.75
CA ASP A 72 -4.71 -15.91 0.97
C ASP A 72 -5.93 -16.01 1.89
N GLU A 73 -6.01 -15.16 2.91
CA GLU A 73 -7.17 -15.08 3.80
C GLU A 73 -8.40 -14.57 3.04
N ILE A 74 -8.23 -13.52 2.23
CA ILE A 74 -9.29 -12.93 1.42
C ILE A 74 -9.82 -13.91 0.37
N LYS A 75 -8.93 -14.70 -0.26
CA LYS A 75 -9.32 -15.75 -1.22
C LYS A 75 -10.11 -16.86 -0.54
N LYS A 76 -9.68 -17.31 0.64
CA LYS A 76 -10.35 -18.35 1.43
C LYS A 76 -11.73 -17.91 1.91
N ALA A 77 -11.89 -16.63 2.24
CA ALA A 77 -13.14 -16.08 2.76
C ALA A 77 -14.29 -16.05 1.72
N ARG A 78 -14.02 -16.34 0.43
CA ARG A 78 -15.00 -16.43 -0.68
C ARG A 78 -15.83 -15.13 -0.82
N PRO A 79 -16.83 -14.98 -1.72
CA PRO A 79 -17.32 -13.63 -2.05
C PRO A 79 -18.15 -13.04 -0.90
N LEU A 80 -17.48 -12.35 0.02
CA LEU A 80 -18.15 -11.51 1.00
C LEU A 80 -18.73 -10.30 0.31
N ARG A 81 -20.07 -10.29 0.23
CA ARG A 81 -20.83 -9.10 -0.11
C ARG A 81 -20.38 -7.97 0.82
N SER A 82 -20.16 -6.78 0.25
CA SER A 82 -19.74 -5.63 1.04
C SER A 82 -20.80 -5.31 2.12
N PRO A 83 -20.43 -5.29 3.41
CA PRO A 83 -21.33 -4.97 4.50
C PRO A 83 -21.97 -3.59 4.31
N LYS A 84 -23.21 -3.41 4.76
CA LYS A 84 -23.97 -2.15 4.59
C LYS A 84 -23.19 -0.92 5.08
N ARG A 85 -22.43 -1.07 6.18
CA ARG A 85 -21.60 -0.02 6.79
C ARG A 85 -20.42 0.40 5.92
N VAL A 86 -19.83 -0.53 5.16
CA VAL A 86 -18.64 -0.26 4.31
C VAL A 86 -19.03 0.26 2.93
N LYS A 87 -20.27 0.02 2.47
CA LYS A 87 -20.73 0.42 1.13
C LYS A 87 -20.55 1.92 0.84
N SER A 88 -20.83 2.79 1.80
CA SER A 88 -20.64 4.24 1.64
C SER A 88 -19.15 4.61 1.53
N ALA A 89 -18.27 3.89 2.22
CA ALA A 89 -16.83 4.11 2.19
C ALA A 89 -16.18 3.66 0.87
N LEU A 90 -16.80 2.74 0.10
CA LEU A 90 -16.22 2.24 -1.16
C LEU A 90 -15.91 3.35 -2.17
N GLN A 91 -16.75 4.40 -2.23
CA GLN A 91 -16.50 5.55 -3.10
C GLN A 91 -15.24 6.33 -2.69
N LEU A 92 -14.96 6.41 -1.39
CA LEU A 92 -13.74 7.04 -0.87
C LEU A 92 -12.52 6.17 -1.13
N VAL A 93 -12.66 4.85 -0.96
CA VAL A 93 -11.60 3.88 -1.24
C VAL A 93 -11.21 3.89 -2.72
N ASP A 94 -12.17 3.95 -3.64
CA ASP A 94 -11.89 4.12 -5.08
C ASP A 94 -11.13 5.44 -5.37
N LYS A 95 -11.58 6.56 -4.78
CA LYS A 95 -10.86 7.84 -4.88
C LYS A 95 -9.43 7.73 -4.33
N MET A 96 -9.22 7.00 -3.25
CA MET A 96 -7.91 6.75 -2.65
C MET A 96 -6.99 5.98 -3.62
N ILE A 97 -7.47 4.90 -4.24
CA ILE A 97 -6.73 4.16 -5.28
C ILE A 97 -6.36 5.08 -6.45
N GLY A 98 -7.30 5.91 -6.90
CA GLY A 98 -7.07 6.85 -8.00
C GLY A 98 -6.10 7.99 -7.65
N ARG A 99 -6.04 8.42 -6.38
CA ARG A 99 -5.06 9.41 -5.91
C ARG A 99 -3.68 8.79 -5.73
N HIS A 100 -3.60 7.57 -5.21
CA HIS A 100 -2.35 6.84 -5.03
C HIS A 100 -1.57 6.71 -6.35
N GLY A 101 -2.21 6.27 -7.43
CA GLY A 101 -1.51 6.12 -8.72
C GLY A 101 -1.04 7.43 -9.35
N ARG A 102 -1.55 8.58 -8.89
CA ARG A 102 -1.11 9.93 -9.29
C ARG A 102 -0.13 10.56 -8.31
N CYS A 103 0.09 9.91 -7.16
CA CYS A 103 0.91 10.44 -6.10
C CYS A 103 2.38 10.38 -6.54
N SER A 104 3.00 11.55 -6.67
CA SER A 104 4.43 11.66 -6.99
C SER A 104 5.26 11.44 -5.73
N TYR A 105 5.29 10.20 -5.22
CA TYR A 105 6.00 9.85 -3.98
C TYR A 105 7.47 10.27 -4.00
N ARG A 106 8.11 10.25 -5.18
CA ARG A 106 9.47 10.75 -5.33
C ARG A 106 9.58 12.24 -4.98
N THR A 107 8.73 13.08 -5.58
CA THR A 107 8.71 14.52 -5.30
C THR A 107 8.37 14.80 -3.84
N LEU A 108 7.37 14.11 -3.28
CA LEU A 108 7.02 14.25 -1.86
C LEU A 108 8.18 13.88 -0.93
N ARG A 109 8.86 12.78 -1.23
CA ARG A 109 10.05 12.36 -0.48
C ARG A 109 11.17 13.40 -0.63
N ASP A 110 11.41 13.90 -1.83
CA ASP A 110 12.50 14.84 -2.08
C ASP A 110 12.21 16.22 -1.41
N ILE A 111 10.94 16.60 -1.21
CA ILE A 111 10.52 17.78 -0.42
C ILE A 111 10.70 17.52 1.09
N ALA A 112 10.22 16.38 1.61
CA ALA A 112 10.24 16.08 3.04
C ALA A 112 11.64 15.69 3.55
N CYS A 113 12.40 14.97 2.73
CA CYS A 113 13.74 14.49 3.01
C CYS A 113 14.60 14.57 1.73
N PRO A 114 15.11 15.78 1.39
CA PRO A 114 15.99 15.96 0.26
C PRO A 114 17.27 15.15 0.48
N SER A 115 17.44 14.06 -0.25
CA SER A 115 18.65 13.24 -0.14
C SER A 115 19.85 14.06 -0.59
N LYS A 116 20.80 14.34 0.32
CA LYS A 116 22.10 14.94 -0.04
C LYS A 116 23.04 13.97 -0.75
N VAL A 117 22.61 12.72 -0.94
CA VAL A 117 23.38 11.68 -1.63
C VAL A 117 23.45 12.03 -3.11
N LYS A 118 24.58 12.59 -3.53
CA LYS A 118 24.97 12.66 -4.95
C LYS A 118 25.05 11.22 -5.42
N ARG A 119 24.11 10.76 -6.25
CA ARG A 119 24.24 9.44 -6.88
C ARG A 119 25.47 9.51 -7.78
N PRO A 120 26.56 8.78 -7.50
CA PRO A 120 27.67 8.71 -8.44
C PRO A 120 27.12 8.14 -9.75
N LYS A 121 27.60 8.65 -10.89
CA LYS A 121 27.17 8.21 -12.23
C LYS A 121 27.56 6.76 -12.56
N GLN A 122 28.24 6.05 -11.65
CA GLN A 122 28.66 4.67 -11.81
C GLN A 122 28.45 3.88 -10.52
N GLU A 123 27.98 2.65 -10.71
CA GLU A 123 27.73 1.62 -9.71
C GLU A 123 29.03 1.24 -8.98
N ALA A 124 29.37 1.96 -7.91
CA ALA A 124 30.22 1.39 -6.87
C ALA A 124 29.31 0.67 -5.86
N PRO A 125 29.70 -0.53 -5.38
CA PRO A 125 28.91 -1.27 -4.40
C PRO A 125 28.77 -0.41 -3.15
N LEU A 126 27.54 0.01 -2.84
CA LEU A 126 27.25 0.84 -1.68
C LEU A 126 27.51 0.00 -0.42
N ASP A 127 28.51 0.41 0.34
CA ASP A 127 28.80 -0.15 1.66
C ASP A 127 27.57 0.02 2.56
N SER A 128 27.16 -1.05 3.23
CA SER A 128 25.87 -1.20 3.93
C SER A 128 25.76 -0.40 5.24
N SER A 129 26.62 0.60 5.43
CA SER A 129 26.83 1.31 6.70
C SER A 129 26.42 2.80 6.69
N ILE A 130 25.78 3.31 5.63
CA ILE A 130 25.25 4.69 5.64
C ILE A 130 23.87 4.72 6.32
N ILE A 131 23.87 4.92 7.64
CA ILE A 131 22.67 5.30 8.37
C ILE A 131 22.29 6.72 7.95
N LEU A 132 21.19 6.87 7.23
CA LEU A 132 20.60 8.17 6.89
C LEU A 132 20.03 8.79 8.18
N VAL A 133 20.85 9.57 8.89
CA VAL A 133 20.37 10.44 9.97
C VAL A 133 19.54 11.55 9.33
N CYS A 134 18.23 11.50 9.53
CA CYS A 134 17.32 12.58 9.17
C CYS A 134 17.51 13.71 10.21
N PRO A 135 17.90 14.93 9.83
CA PRO A 135 18.20 16.00 10.78
C PRO A 135 16.95 16.67 11.39
N PHE A 136 15.79 16.01 11.39
CA PHE A 136 14.55 16.53 12.00
C PHE A 136 14.53 16.32 13.53
N THR A 137 15.52 16.86 14.23
CA THR A 137 15.47 17.07 15.68
C THR A 137 16.11 18.41 16.01
N GLN A 138 15.32 19.47 15.86
CA GLN A 138 15.46 20.72 16.61
C GLN A 138 14.07 21.36 16.67
N PHE A 139 13.37 21.10 17.77
CA PHE A 139 12.35 22.00 18.34
C PHE A 139 12.98 22.65 19.57
#